data_AF-A0A645IQT4-F1
#
_entry.id   AF-A0A645IQT4-F1
#
_cell.length_a   1.000
_cell.length_b   1.000
_cell.length_c   1.000
_cell.angle_alpha   90.00
_cell.angle_beta   90.00
_cell.angle_gamma   90.00
#
_symmetry.space_group_name_H-M   'P 1'
#
loop_
_entity.id
_entity.type
_entity.pdbx_description
1 polymer ?
#
loop_
_entity_poly.entity_id
_entity_poly.type
_entity_poly.pdbx_seq_one_letter_code
_entity_poly.pdbx_strand_id
1 'polypeptide(L)'
;MHDSWKADSRNIVFEDEAKAKIDALTIDAKVLSNRRPPYGVAGGLYDALKDCGGDIEIVDNLQLRKACELFFETEGNDIHPAAGVAVAGMIKSIESGKIDKSKNLMLNITGGGENRFKSEKKLIYKTPDLVIDNNTDIEIILKSAESLF
;
A
#
# COMPACT_ATOMS: atom_id res chain seq x y z
N MET A 1 12.70 -1.25 0.78
CA MET A 1 12.68 -0.03 1.62
C MET A 1 13.22 -0.31 3.01
N HIS A 2 12.56 -1.17 3.80
CA HIS A 2 13.00 -1.50 5.16
C HIS A 2 14.50 -1.83 5.26
N ASP A 3 15.00 -2.74 4.43
CA ASP A 3 16.40 -3.18 4.52
C ASP A 3 17.37 -2.06 4.16
N SER A 4 17.03 -1.26 3.13
CA SER A 4 17.78 -0.06 2.77
C SER A 4 17.80 0.97 3.91
N TRP A 5 16.68 1.14 4.61
CA TRP A 5 16.59 2.02 5.77
C TRP A 5 17.45 1.52 6.95
N LYS A 6 17.39 0.22 7.27
CA LYS A 6 18.23 -0.39 8.33
C LYS A 6 19.72 -0.35 8.02
N ALA A 7 20.09 -0.38 6.74
CA ALA A 7 21.46 -0.19 6.27
C ALA A 7 21.90 1.29 6.19
N ASP A 8 21.05 2.23 6.62
CA ASP A 8 21.23 3.66 6.44
C ASP A 8 21.58 4.08 4.99
N SER A 9 20.94 3.41 4.03
CA SER A 9 21.13 3.65 2.61
C SER A 9 19.98 4.49 2.05
N ARG A 10 20.34 5.59 1.37
CA ARG A 10 19.43 6.37 0.52
C ARG A 10 18.97 5.60 -0.72
N ASN A 11 19.80 4.68 -1.21
CA ASN A 11 19.50 3.89 -2.40
C ASN A 11 18.74 2.62 -2.03
N ILE A 12 17.65 2.34 -2.76
CA ILE A 12 16.98 1.04 -2.71
C ILE A 12 17.73 0.10 -3.64
N VAL A 13 18.38 -0.90 -3.05
CA VAL A 13 19.04 -1.98 -3.76
C VAL A 13 18.36 -3.28 -3.34
N PHE A 14 17.99 -4.10 -4.31
CA PHE A 14 17.53 -5.46 -4.07
C PHE A 14 18.72 -6.40 -4.25
N GLU A 15 18.98 -7.23 -3.25
CA GLU A 15 20.00 -8.29 -3.37
C GLU A 15 19.62 -9.30 -4.47
N ASP A 16 18.32 -9.59 -4.58
CA ASP A 16 17.74 -10.47 -5.59
C ASP A 16 16.49 -9.82 -6.21
N GLU A 17 16.65 -9.34 -7.45
CA GLU A 17 15.57 -8.74 -8.25
C GLU A 17 14.43 -9.72 -8.57
N ALA A 18 14.75 -11.00 -8.80
CA ALA A 18 13.75 -12.01 -9.14
C ALA A 18 12.88 -12.33 -7.93
N LYS A 19 13.51 -12.52 -6.76
CA LYS A 19 12.79 -12.68 -5.50
C LYS A 19 11.97 -11.43 -5.16
N ALA A 20 12.54 -10.24 -5.28
CA ALA A 20 11.81 -8.99 -5.02
C ALA A 20 10.55 -8.84 -5.90
N LYS A 21 10.60 -9.33 -7.14
CA LYS A 21 9.43 -9.37 -8.04
C LYS A 21 8.39 -10.39 -7.56
N ILE A 22 8.80 -11.58 -7.13
CA ILE A 22 7.90 -12.60 -6.59
C ILE A 22 7.23 -12.08 -5.31
N ASP A 23 8.00 -11.53 -4.38
CA ASP A 23 7.49 -11.00 -3.11
C ASP A 23 6.50 -9.85 -3.35
N ALA A 24 6.80 -8.95 -4.28
CA ALA A 24 5.87 -7.88 -4.69
C ALA A 24 4.53 -8.42 -5.24
N LEU A 25 4.54 -9.60 -5.88
CA LEU A 25 3.34 -10.25 -6.40
C LEU A 25 2.56 -11.03 -5.33
N THR A 26 3.14 -11.37 -4.18
CA THR A 26 2.49 -12.18 -3.14
C THR A 26 1.84 -11.36 -2.03
N ILE A 27 2.24 -10.10 -1.82
CA ILE A 27 1.64 -9.27 -0.75
C ILE A 27 0.17 -8.96 -0.99
N ASP A 28 -0.64 -8.91 0.06
CA ASP A 28 -2.07 -8.57 -0.04
C ASP A 28 -2.26 -7.06 -0.33
N ALA A 29 -1.38 -6.21 0.21
CA ALA A 29 -1.36 -4.77 -0.03
C ALA A 29 -0.64 -4.39 -1.34
N LYS A 30 -1.25 -4.71 -2.48
CA LYS A 30 -0.66 -4.51 -3.83
C LYS A 30 -0.17 -3.08 -4.10
N VAL A 31 -0.85 -2.06 -3.57
CA VAL A 31 -0.43 -0.65 -3.75
C VAL A 31 0.93 -0.32 -3.11
N LEU A 32 1.41 -1.17 -2.18
CA LEU A 32 2.72 -1.03 -1.54
C LEU A 32 3.83 -1.83 -2.24
N SER A 33 3.52 -2.50 -3.35
CA SER A 33 4.47 -3.33 -4.13
C SER A 33 5.44 -2.52 -5.00
N ASN A 34 5.35 -1.18 -4.98
CA ASN A 34 6.21 -0.32 -5.80
C ASN A 34 7.69 -0.53 -5.42
N ARG A 35 8.46 -1.11 -6.35
CA ARG A 35 9.90 -1.37 -6.19
C ARG A 35 10.77 -0.13 -6.40
N ARG A 36 10.21 0.96 -6.93
CA ARG A 36 10.86 2.27 -7.10
C ARG A 36 10.01 3.39 -6.48
N PRO A 37 9.79 3.36 -5.16
CA PRO A 37 9.05 4.41 -4.47
C PRO A 37 9.90 5.70 -4.39
N PRO A 38 9.27 6.87 -4.13
CA PRO A 38 9.96 8.14 -3.92
C PRO A 38 10.69 8.18 -2.55
N TYR A 39 11.62 7.25 -2.36
CA TYR A 39 12.38 7.06 -1.12
C TYR A 39 13.64 7.90 -1.07
N GLY A 40 14.56 7.71 -2.04
CA GLY A 40 15.89 8.33 -2.03
C GLY A 40 15.97 9.70 -2.70
N VAL A 41 14.90 10.13 -3.39
CA VAL A 41 14.79 11.46 -4.01
C VAL A 41 14.96 12.54 -2.93
N ALA A 42 15.62 13.65 -3.27
CA ALA A 42 15.80 14.78 -2.36
C ALA A 42 14.44 15.33 -1.89
N GLY A 43 14.26 15.44 -0.57
CA GLY A 43 12.97 15.78 0.05
C GLY A 43 11.98 14.61 0.09
N GLY A 44 12.40 13.40 -0.28
CA GLY A 44 11.59 12.18 -0.25
C GLY A 44 11.52 11.52 1.12
N LEU A 45 11.03 10.28 1.15
CA LEU A 45 10.76 9.57 2.41
C LEU A 45 12.01 9.37 3.27
N TYR A 46 13.19 9.11 2.68
CA TYR A 46 14.43 8.96 3.45
C TYR A 46 14.76 10.23 4.25
N ASP A 47 14.63 11.40 3.62
CA ASP A 47 14.91 12.69 4.26
C ASP A 47 13.90 12.99 5.37
N ALA A 48 12.60 12.74 5.10
CA ALA A 48 11.55 12.93 6.10
C ALA A 48 11.75 12.02 7.33
N LEU A 49 12.12 10.75 7.14
CA LEU A 49 12.40 9.84 8.25
C LEU A 49 13.64 10.24 9.05
N LYS A 50 14.69 10.72 8.38
CA LYS A 50 15.89 11.23 9.05
C LYS A 50 15.58 12.47 9.89
N ASP A 51 14.83 13.40 9.34
CA ASP A 51 14.48 14.66 10.01
C ASP A 51 13.60 14.43 11.24
N CYS A 52 12.63 13.51 11.15
CA CYS A 52 11.74 13.21 12.28
C CYS A 52 12.26 12.15 13.25
N GLY A 53 13.43 11.55 13.00
CA GLY A 53 13.94 10.42 13.77
C GLY A 53 13.02 9.19 13.71
N GLY A 54 12.31 9.01 12.59
CA GLY A 54 11.33 7.95 12.38
C GLY A 54 11.94 6.58 12.11
N ASP A 55 11.09 5.59 11.87
CA ASP A 55 11.50 4.23 11.51
C ASP A 55 10.55 3.62 10.47
N ILE A 56 10.99 2.54 9.82
CA ILE A 56 10.16 1.72 8.94
C ILE A 56 9.92 0.38 9.62
N GLU A 57 8.66 -0.06 9.67
CA GLU A 57 8.31 -1.42 10.04
C GLU A 57 7.92 -2.30 8.85
N ILE A 58 8.09 -3.60 9.04
CA ILE A 58 7.61 -4.66 8.15
C ILE A 58 6.52 -5.46 8.84
N VAL A 59 5.54 -5.90 8.06
CA VAL A 59 4.45 -6.78 8.49
C VAL A 59 4.20 -7.83 7.42
N ASP A 60 3.76 -9.01 7.83
CA ASP A 60 3.33 -10.04 6.92
C ASP A 60 1.81 -9.97 6.61
N ASN A 61 1.36 -10.77 5.65
CA ASN A 61 -0.05 -10.84 5.25
C ASN A 61 -0.98 -11.29 6.39
N LEU A 62 -0.51 -12.15 7.30
CA LEU A 62 -1.32 -12.61 8.43
C LEU A 62 -1.53 -11.49 9.45
N GLN A 63 -0.48 -10.75 9.80
CA GLN A 63 -0.52 -9.58 10.67
C GLN A 63 -1.42 -8.50 10.10
N LEU A 64 -1.31 -8.23 8.80
CA LEU A 64 -2.19 -7.32 8.07
C LEU A 64 -3.66 -7.71 8.21
N ARG A 65 -4.01 -8.98 7.96
CA ARG A 65 -5.40 -9.44 8.03
C ARG A 65 -5.97 -9.32 9.44
N LYS A 66 -5.19 -9.75 10.45
CA LYS A 66 -5.58 -9.61 11.86
C LYS A 66 -5.79 -8.14 12.24
N ALA A 67 -4.96 -7.23 11.73
CA ALA A 67 -5.11 -5.81 11.98
C ALA A 67 -6.37 -5.21 11.32
N CYS A 68 -6.71 -5.65 10.10
CA CYS A 68 -7.97 -5.26 9.46
C CYS A 68 -9.20 -5.76 10.24
N GLU A 69 -9.16 -7.01 10.71
CA GLU A 69 -10.22 -7.61 11.53
C GLU A 69 -10.39 -6.87 12.85
N LEU A 70 -9.29 -6.65 13.57
CA LEU A 70 -9.30 -5.88 14.82
C LEU A 70 -9.87 -4.47 14.60
N PHE A 71 -9.43 -3.76 13.56
CA PHE A 71 -9.93 -2.42 13.26
C PHE A 71 -11.44 -2.44 12.98
N PHE A 72 -11.93 -3.44 12.26
CA PHE A 72 -13.37 -3.59 12.02
C PHE A 72 -14.14 -3.86 13.32
N GLU A 73 -13.63 -4.74 14.18
CA GLU A 73 -14.24 -5.07 15.47
C GLU A 73 -14.29 -3.88 16.42
N THR A 74 -13.27 -3.03 16.43
CA THR A 74 -13.16 -1.90 17.36
C THR A 74 -13.77 -0.60 16.83
N GLU A 75 -13.61 -0.32 15.53
CA GLU A 75 -14.05 0.95 14.91
C GLU A 75 -15.33 0.78 14.06
N GLY A 76 -15.77 -0.45 13.81
CA GLY A 76 -16.99 -0.74 13.05
C GLY A 76 -16.91 -0.43 11.56
N ASN A 77 -15.70 -0.37 10.99
CA ASN A 77 -15.51 -0.05 9.58
C ASN A 77 -14.38 -0.86 8.94
N ASP A 78 -14.56 -1.29 7.69
CA ASP A 78 -13.53 -2.02 6.97
C ASP A 78 -12.42 -1.08 6.48
N ILE A 79 -11.20 -1.59 6.39
CA ILE A 79 -10.05 -0.83 5.86
C ILE A 79 -9.36 -1.60 4.75
N HIS A 80 -8.81 -0.87 3.79
CA HIS A 80 -8.04 -1.47 2.70
C HIS A 80 -6.74 -2.10 3.23
N PRO A 81 -6.19 -3.12 2.55
CA PRO A 81 -4.97 -3.80 2.97
C PRO A 81 -3.79 -2.87 3.30
N ALA A 82 -3.59 -1.79 2.54
CA ALA A 82 -2.52 -0.83 2.82
C ALA A 82 -2.70 -0.06 4.13
N ALA A 83 -3.94 0.27 4.51
CA ALA A 83 -4.23 0.83 5.82
C ALA A 83 -4.06 -0.23 6.92
N GLY A 84 -4.41 -1.49 6.64
CA GLY A 84 -4.13 -2.64 7.50
C GLY A 84 -2.64 -2.80 7.83
N VAL A 85 -1.74 -2.54 6.87
CA VAL A 85 -0.28 -2.52 7.12
C VAL A 85 0.10 -1.47 8.16
N ALA A 86 -0.49 -0.27 8.09
CA ALA A 86 -0.20 0.79 9.04
C ALA A 86 -0.65 0.43 10.47
N VAL A 87 -1.87 -0.14 10.60
CA VAL A 87 -2.39 -0.63 11.89
C VAL A 87 -1.51 -1.76 12.44
N ALA A 88 -1.16 -2.75 11.61
CA ALA A 88 -0.30 -3.86 12.01
C ALA A 88 1.10 -3.38 12.44
N GLY A 89 1.69 -2.42 11.73
CA GLY A 89 2.99 -1.85 12.07
C GLY A 89 2.97 -1.07 13.38
N MET A 90 1.88 -0.35 13.66
CA MET A 90 1.66 0.32 14.94
C MET A 90 1.56 -0.69 16.08
N ILE A 91 0.72 -1.73 15.94
CA ILE A 91 0.58 -2.81 16.94
C ILE A 91 1.95 -3.44 17.24
N LYS A 92 2.69 -3.82 16.20
CA LYS A 92 4.02 -4.42 16.34
C LYS A 92 5.03 -3.51 17.04
N SER A 93 5.00 -2.22 16.75
CA SER A 93 5.88 -1.23 17.38
C SER A 93 5.57 -1.04 18.86
N ILE A 94 4.29 -1.09 19.24
CA ILE A 94 3.85 -1.02 20.64
C ILE A 94 4.22 -2.32 21.39
N GLU A 95 3.95 -3.49 20.79
CA GLU A 95 4.22 -4.79 21.41
C GLU A 95 5.71 -5.05 21.63
N SER A 96 6.56 -4.58 20.71
CA SER A 96 8.02 -4.66 20.84
C SER A 96 8.62 -3.63 21.81
N GLY A 97 7.81 -2.71 22.34
CA GLY A 97 8.27 -1.64 23.23
C GLY A 97 9.04 -0.51 22.54
N LYS A 98 9.09 -0.48 21.20
CA LYS A 98 9.63 0.66 20.43
C LYS A 98 8.82 1.93 20.67
N ILE A 99 7.51 1.77 20.92
CA ILE A 99 6.59 2.86 21.25
C ILE A 99 6.02 2.60 22.64
N ASP A 100 6.10 3.61 23.50
CA ASP A 100 5.51 3.60 24.84
C ASP A 100 3.97 3.62 24.76
N LYS A 101 3.32 2.70 25.46
CA LYS A 101 1.85 2.52 25.51
C LYS A 101 1.09 3.73 26.04
N SER A 102 1.75 4.62 26.76
CA SER A 102 1.16 5.86 27.27
C SER A 102 1.11 6.98 26.24
N LYS A 103 1.72 6.81 25.07
CA LYS A 103 1.79 7.84 24.03
C LYS A 103 0.48 7.90 23.24
N ASN A 104 0.11 9.13 22.89
CA ASN A 104 -0.93 9.37 21.90
C ASN A 104 -0.33 9.17 20.50
N LEU A 105 -0.94 8.30 19.72
CA LEU A 105 -0.51 7.98 18.36
C LEU A 105 -1.57 8.44 17.38
N MET A 106 -1.14 9.11 16.31
CA MET A 106 -2.00 9.44 15.19
C MET A 106 -1.69 8.48 14.05
N LEU A 107 -2.69 7.72 13.62
CA LEU A 107 -2.56 6.77 12.53
C LEU A 107 -3.35 7.25 11.30
N ASN A 108 -2.69 7.30 10.15
CA ASN A 108 -3.34 7.64 8.90
C ASN A 108 -3.98 6.40 8.26
N ILE A 109 -5.31 6.38 8.18
CA ILE A 109 -6.06 5.34 7.48
C ILE A 109 -6.31 5.82 6.04
N THR A 110 -5.47 5.37 5.12
CA THR A 110 -5.44 5.88 3.73
C THR A 110 -6.66 5.48 2.88
N GLY A 111 -7.42 4.46 3.30
CA GLY A 111 -8.58 3.99 2.56
C GLY A 111 -9.31 2.86 3.29
N GLY A 112 -10.63 2.83 3.14
CA GLY A 112 -11.53 1.89 3.79
C GLY A 112 -13.00 2.27 3.54
N GLY A 113 -13.90 1.50 4.16
CA GLY A 113 -15.35 1.67 4.05
C GLY A 113 -15.92 1.19 2.73
N GLU A 114 -15.18 0.40 1.95
CA GLU A 114 -15.66 -0.11 0.67
C GLU A 114 -16.78 -1.13 0.91
N ASN A 115 -16.59 -2.08 1.83
CA ASN A 115 -17.62 -3.07 2.12
C ASN A 115 -18.85 -2.40 2.73
N ARG A 116 -18.65 -1.43 3.63
CA ARG A 116 -19.74 -0.61 4.18
C ARG A 116 -20.50 0.15 3.09
N PHE A 117 -19.78 0.80 2.17
CA PHE A 117 -20.42 1.52 1.07
C PHE A 117 -21.23 0.56 0.18
N LYS A 118 -20.68 -0.61 -0.12
CA LYS A 118 -21.35 -1.64 -0.93
C LYS A 118 -22.61 -2.20 -0.26
N SER A 119 -22.66 -2.28 1.07
CA SER A 119 -23.84 -2.77 1.79
C SER A 119 -24.94 -1.72 1.92
N GLU A 120 -24.58 -0.43 1.98
CA GLU A 120 -25.52 0.66 2.19
C GLU A 120 -26.01 1.33 0.89
N LYS A 121 -25.31 1.15 -0.24
CA LYS A 121 -25.56 1.87 -1.49
C LYS A 121 -25.78 0.93 -2.67
N LYS A 122 -26.62 1.39 -3.61
CA LYS A 122 -26.75 0.74 -4.91
C LYS A 122 -25.51 1.02 -5.76
N LEU A 123 -24.76 -0.03 -6.05
CA LEU A 123 -23.60 0.05 -6.93
C LEU A 123 -24.02 0.10 -8.39
N ILE A 124 -23.32 0.93 -9.17
CA ILE A 124 -23.45 0.95 -10.62
C ILE A 124 -22.11 0.50 -11.18
N TYR A 125 -22.08 -0.71 -11.73
CA TYR A 125 -20.90 -1.24 -12.40
C TYR A 125 -20.86 -0.67 -13.82
N LYS A 126 -19.86 0.17 -14.09
CA LYS A 126 -19.61 0.67 -15.44
C LYS A 126 -18.91 -0.41 -16.25
N THR A 127 -19.41 -0.65 -17.45
CA THR A 127 -18.71 -1.42 -18.47
C THR A 127 -17.84 -0.47 -19.27
N PRO A 128 -16.68 -0.94 -19.80
CA PRO A 128 -15.91 -0.14 -20.74
C PRO A 128 -16.77 0.21 -21.96
N ASP A 129 -16.66 1.44 -22.45
CA ASP A 129 -17.33 1.88 -23.68
C ASP A 129 -16.78 1.14 -24.92
N LEU A 130 -15.53 0.71 -24.86
CA LEU A 130 -14.87 -0.08 -25.89
C LEU A 130 -13.81 -1.03 -25.30
N VAL A 131 -13.73 -2.24 -25.85
CA VAL A 131 -12.70 -3.24 -25.52
C VAL A 131 -11.92 -3.55 -26.81
N ILE A 132 -10.61 -3.32 -26.82
CA ILE A 132 -9.73 -3.53 -27.97
C ILE A 132 -8.68 -4.59 -27.61
N ASP A 133 -8.43 -5.52 -28.53
CA ASP A 133 -7.40 -6.55 -28.36
C ASP A 133 -6.00 -5.98 -28.60
N ASN A 134 -5.00 -6.39 -27.81
CA ASN A 134 -3.62 -5.91 -27.96
C ASN A 134 -2.95 -6.31 -29.29
N ASN A 135 -3.53 -7.27 -30.03
CA ASN A 135 -3.08 -7.67 -31.36
C ASN A 135 -3.79 -6.87 -32.49
N THR A 136 -4.67 -5.94 -32.14
CA THR A 136 -5.34 -5.07 -33.11
C THR A 136 -4.32 -4.14 -33.77
N ASP A 137 -4.50 -3.85 -35.06
CA ASP A 137 -3.64 -2.92 -35.79
C ASP A 137 -3.62 -1.54 -35.11
N ILE A 138 -2.43 -0.94 -35.02
CA ILE A 138 -2.22 0.33 -34.29
C ILE A 138 -3.07 1.47 -34.84
N GLU A 139 -3.31 1.53 -36.16
CA GLU A 139 -4.16 2.57 -36.75
C GLU A 139 -5.62 2.41 -36.30
N ILE A 140 -6.06 1.16 -36.16
CA ILE A 140 -7.41 0.85 -35.67
C ILE A 140 -7.52 1.21 -34.19
N ILE A 141 -6.52 0.86 -33.37
CA ILE A 141 -6.47 1.25 -31.95
C ILE A 141 -6.59 2.77 -31.81
N LEU A 142 -5.79 3.54 -32.56
CA LEU A 142 -5.79 5.00 -32.51
C LEU A 142 -7.15 5.58 -32.90
N LYS A 143 -7.71 5.18 -34.05
CA LYS A 143 -9.03 5.66 -34.51
C LYS A 143 -10.14 5.32 -33.53
N SER A 144 -10.11 4.11 -32.98
CA SER A 144 -11.07 3.64 -31.98
C SER A 144 -10.99 4.45 -30.68
N ALA A 145 -9.77 4.74 -30.20
CA ALA A 145 -9.58 5.57 -29.01
C ALA A 145 -10.01 7.02 -29.25
N GLU A 146 -9.68 7.60 -30.41
CA GLU A 146 -10.12 8.95 -30.80
C GLU A 146 -11.64 9.08 -30.85
N SER A 147 -12.36 8.04 -31.29
CA SER A 147 -13.83 8.06 -31.34
C SER A 147 -14.53 8.13 -29.98
N LEU A 148 -13.79 7.95 -28.88
CA LEU A 148 -14.31 8.02 -27.51
C LEU A 148 -14.27 9.44 -26.91
N PHE A 149 -13.62 10.41 -27.59
CA PHE A 149 -13.46 11.80 -27.14
C PHE A 149 -14.07 12.79 -28.13
#